data_AF-A0A1M7MGW6-F1
#
_entry.id   AF-A0A1M7MGW6-F1
#
_cell.length_a   1.000
_cell.length_b   1.000
_cell.length_c   1.000
_cell.angle_alpha   90.00
_cell.angle_beta   90.00
_cell.angle_gamma   90.00
#
_symmetry.space_group_name_H-M   'P 1'
#
loop_
_entity.id
_entity.type
_entity.pdbx_description
1 polymer ?
#
loop_
_entity_poly.entity_id
_entity_poly.type
_entity_poly.pdbx_seq_one_letter_code
_entity_poly.pdbx_strand_id
1 'polypeptide(L)'
;MKLLSILKSKDLHYAVALITIAFLVNIIPSKIAIALGIPVFIDSIGTILAGMLGGTLPAVIVGFCSNAFNSISDLPTLYYGIISILIGAMAAIFQQKGYFRTLPKIIVTVLMFAILGGVLGSVLTYFLYGYDFGEGVSAPFAIGIHEHLGLSKFTSQLVADFIIDVIDKIFVVATVIITYHKIPLHIKTHCSRVFLFDPNPVAQLEADGTRAIKHSLLRRVVVIVITAEILLGVLASITGFVLYRQQSIEKFTDIAHGLTEAASVAVDT
;
A
#
# COMPACT_ATOMS: atom_id res chain seq x y z
N MET A 1 10.50 27.64 16.33
CA MET A 1 11.55 28.25 15.46
C MET A 1 12.91 27.52 15.45
N LYS A 2 13.21 26.55 16.34
CA LYS A 2 14.45 25.72 16.30
C LYS A 2 14.38 24.45 15.43
N LEU A 3 13.22 24.13 14.85
CA LEU A 3 13.06 22.96 13.97
C LEU A 3 13.61 23.21 12.55
N LEU A 4 13.57 24.47 12.10
CA LEU A 4 14.06 24.90 10.78
C LEU A 4 15.58 25.12 10.73
N SER A 5 16.25 25.24 11.88
CA SER A 5 17.71 25.46 11.92
C SER A 5 18.54 24.18 11.84
N ILE A 6 17.90 23.00 11.70
CA ILE A 6 18.57 21.69 11.63
C ILE A 6 18.68 21.17 10.19
N LEU A 7 17.88 21.70 9.25
CA LEU A 7 18.00 21.34 7.83
C LEU A 7 19.03 22.25 7.16
N LYS A 8 20.30 21.83 7.14
CA LYS A 8 21.25 22.38 6.15
C LYS A 8 20.64 22.17 4.77
N SER A 9 20.84 23.10 3.83
CA SER A 9 20.26 23.02 2.48
C SER A 9 20.46 21.64 1.86
N LYS A 10 21.65 21.06 1.99
CA LYS A 10 21.98 19.71 1.46
C LYS A 10 21.10 18.59 2.03
N ASP A 11 20.75 18.62 3.31
CA ASP A 11 19.94 17.58 3.96
C ASP A 11 18.49 17.58 3.43
N LEU A 12 17.95 18.77 3.15
CA LEU A 12 16.66 18.93 2.51
C LEU A 12 16.65 18.36 1.07
N HIS A 13 17.72 18.57 0.30
CA HIS A 13 17.81 18.03 -1.06
C HIS A 13 17.77 16.49 -1.06
N TYR A 14 18.45 15.84 -0.11
CA TYR A 14 18.41 14.37 0.01
C TYR A 14 17.04 13.85 0.46
N ALA A 15 16.35 14.55 1.38
CA ALA A 15 14.99 14.19 1.78
C ALA A 15 14.02 14.23 0.60
N VAL A 16 14.02 15.35 -0.14
CA VAL A 16 13.14 15.55 -1.30
C VAL A 16 13.50 14.54 -2.39
N ALA A 17 14.79 14.36 -2.69
CA ALA A 17 15.22 13.39 -3.70
C ALA A 17 14.79 11.95 -3.35
N LEU A 18 14.94 11.54 -2.08
CA LEU A 18 14.50 10.21 -1.64
C LEU A 18 13.00 10.03 -1.87
N ILE A 19 12.18 10.96 -1.39
CA ILE A 19 10.72 10.88 -1.50
C ILE A 19 10.28 10.89 -2.96
N THR A 20 10.81 11.82 -3.77
CA THR A 20 10.44 11.94 -5.18
C THR A 20 10.83 10.70 -5.98
N ILE A 21 12.06 10.20 -5.83
CA ILE A 21 12.52 9.02 -6.56
C ILE A 21 11.75 7.78 -6.10
N ALA A 22 11.55 7.61 -4.80
CA ALA A 22 10.77 6.50 -4.26
C ALA A 22 9.33 6.53 -4.79
N PHE A 23 8.68 7.70 -4.80
CA PHE A 23 7.35 7.86 -5.38
C PHE A 23 7.29 7.45 -6.86
N LEU A 24 8.25 7.91 -7.69
CA LEU A 24 8.30 7.54 -9.11
C LEU A 24 8.54 6.04 -9.32
N VAL A 25 9.44 5.45 -8.54
CA VAL A 25 9.72 4.00 -8.55
C VAL A 25 8.51 3.19 -8.07
N ASN A 26 7.61 3.79 -7.29
CA ASN A 26 6.38 3.16 -6.86
C ASN A 26 5.31 3.17 -7.96
N ILE A 27 5.18 4.29 -8.68
CA ILE A 27 4.13 4.48 -9.70
C ILE A 27 4.48 3.84 -11.04
N ILE A 28 5.69 4.06 -11.56
CA ILE A 28 6.04 3.70 -12.94
C ILE A 28 5.93 2.18 -13.19
N PRO A 29 6.55 1.30 -12.38
CA PRO A 29 6.46 -0.14 -12.60
C PRO A 29 5.02 -0.68 -12.48
N SER A 30 4.26 -0.16 -11.52
CA SER A 30 2.85 -0.52 -11.34
C SER A 30 2.01 -0.18 -12.57
N LYS A 31 2.16 1.03 -13.12
CA LYS A 31 1.44 1.43 -14.35
C LYS A 31 1.86 0.59 -15.57
N ILE A 32 3.13 0.21 -15.67
CA ILE A 32 3.61 -0.68 -16.72
C ILE A 32 2.98 -2.08 -16.58
N ALA A 33 2.93 -2.63 -15.37
CA ALA A 33 2.31 -3.94 -15.13
C ALA A 33 0.84 -3.97 -15.53
N ILE A 34 0.08 -2.94 -15.14
CA ILE A 34 -1.33 -2.77 -15.52
C ILE A 34 -1.47 -2.64 -17.05
N ALA A 35 -0.64 -1.82 -17.70
CA ALA A 35 -0.70 -1.62 -19.15
C ALA A 35 -0.37 -2.89 -19.96
N LEU A 36 0.48 -3.77 -19.40
CA LEU A 36 0.84 -5.05 -20.00
C LEU A 36 -0.09 -6.20 -19.59
N GLY A 37 -1.09 -5.95 -18.74
CA GLY A 37 -2.01 -6.99 -18.25
C GLY A 37 -1.34 -8.05 -17.38
N ILE A 38 -0.22 -7.72 -16.73
CA ILE A 38 0.45 -8.66 -15.81
C ILE A 38 -0.36 -8.70 -14.51
N PRO A 39 -0.76 -9.87 -13.99
CA PRO A 39 -1.64 -9.97 -12.83
C PRO A 39 -0.89 -9.79 -11.50
N VAL A 40 -0.18 -8.66 -11.35
CA VAL A 40 0.55 -8.23 -10.15
C VAL A 40 0.47 -6.71 -9.98
N PHE A 41 0.65 -6.22 -8.77
CA PHE A 41 0.47 -4.79 -8.45
C PHE A 41 1.75 -3.96 -8.64
N ILE A 42 2.88 -4.48 -8.17
CA ILE A 42 4.22 -3.86 -8.20
C ILE A 42 4.20 -2.40 -7.69
N ASP A 43 3.40 -2.14 -6.66
CA ASP A 43 3.03 -0.80 -6.19
C ASP A 43 3.68 -0.43 -4.85
N SER A 44 4.62 -1.26 -4.39
CA SER A 44 5.21 -1.15 -3.05
C SER A 44 6.73 -1.05 -3.06
N ILE A 45 7.38 -1.07 -4.24
CA ILE A 45 8.85 -1.00 -4.36
C ILE A 45 9.38 0.30 -3.75
N GLY A 46 8.80 1.43 -4.14
CA GLY A 46 9.20 2.75 -3.67
C GLY A 46 8.94 2.93 -2.19
N THR A 47 7.78 2.51 -1.72
CA THR A 47 7.37 2.56 -0.31
C THR A 47 8.31 1.78 0.60
N ILE A 48 8.68 0.55 0.21
CA ILE A 48 9.62 -0.28 0.98
C ILE A 48 11.04 0.31 0.91
N LEU A 49 11.51 0.77 -0.27
CA LEU A 49 12.82 1.41 -0.40
C LEU A 49 12.95 2.67 0.46
N ALA A 50 11.93 3.52 0.49
CA ALA A 50 11.89 4.70 1.35
C ALA A 50 11.98 4.30 2.84
N GLY A 51 11.26 3.24 3.24
CA GLY A 51 11.34 2.65 4.57
C GLY A 51 12.75 2.16 4.94
N MET A 52 13.41 1.47 4.02
CA MET A 52 14.75 0.93 4.23
C MET A 52 15.85 2.01 4.27
N LEU A 53 15.66 3.13 3.58
CA LEU A 53 16.66 4.20 3.46
C LEU A 53 16.49 5.30 4.50
N GLY A 54 15.25 5.72 4.76
CA GLY A 54 14.95 6.87 5.63
C GLY A 54 13.94 6.56 6.74
N GLY A 55 13.52 5.30 6.91
CA GLY A 55 12.62 4.89 7.97
C GLY A 55 11.15 5.16 7.69
N THR A 56 10.32 5.10 8.73
CA THR A 56 8.85 5.09 8.58
C THR A 56 8.29 6.36 7.94
N LEU A 57 8.81 7.54 8.27
CA LEU A 57 8.25 8.81 7.77
C LEU A 57 8.29 8.95 6.24
N PRO A 58 9.44 8.81 5.55
CA PRO A 58 9.44 8.87 4.09
C PRO A 58 8.64 7.74 3.46
N ALA A 59 8.57 6.56 4.09
CA ALA A 59 7.73 5.46 3.61
C ALA A 59 6.23 5.78 3.67
N VAL A 60 5.78 6.37 4.78
CA VAL A 60 4.40 6.86 4.98
C VAL A 60 4.05 7.88 3.90
N ILE A 61 4.93 8.87 3.66
CA ILE A 61 4.71 9.90 2.65
C ILE A 61 4.61 9.28 1.26
N VAL A 62 5.54 8.40 0.89
CA VAL A 62 5.54 7.76 -0.43
C VAL A 62 4.30 6.88 -0.62
N GLY A 63 3.98 6.03 0.36
CA GLY A 63 2.82 5.15 0.30
C GLY A 63 1.50 5.92 0.18
N PHE A 64 1.31 6.95 1.01
CA PHE A 64 0.13 7.81 0.92
C PHE A 64 0.06 8.53 -0.42
N CYS A 65 1.13 9.22 -0.84
CA CYS A 65 1.13 9.99 -2.07
C CYS A 65 0.91 9.10 -3.29
N SER A 66 1.46 7.89 -3.33
CA SER A 66 1.23 6.96 -4.44
C SER A 66 -0.24 6.56 -4.56
N ASN A 67 -0.89 6.24 -3.45
CA ASN A 67 -2.31 5.88 -3.47
C ASN A 67 -3.21 7.09 -3.79
N ALA A 68 -2.90 8.27 -3.23
CA ALA A 68 -3.59 9.51 -3.58
C ALA A 68 -3.40 9.92 -5.05
N PHE A 69 -2.26 9.59 -5.66
CA PHE A 69 -2.05 9.80 -7.08
C PHE A 69 -2.88 8.82 -7.91
N ASN A 70 -2.89 7.54 -7.53
CA ASN A 70 -3.70 6.53 -8.19
C ASN A 70 -5.20 6.82 -8.08
N SER A 71 -5.64 7.46 -6.99
CA SER A 71 -7.05 7.77 -6.77
C SER A 71 -7.62 8.83 -7.69
N ILE A 72 -6.77 9.53 -8.44
CA ILE A 72 -7.21 10.42 -9.52
C ILE A 72 -7.87 9.62 -10.65
N SER A 73 -7.40 8.39 -10.89
CA SER A 73 -7.95 7.49 -11.91
C SER A 73 -8.92 6.45 -11.33
N ASP A 74 -8.67 6.00 -10.11
CA ASP A 74 -9.45 4.93 -9.47
C ASP A 74 -9.65 5.23 -7.98
N LEU A 75 -10.75 5.90 -7.66
CA LEU A 75 -11.03 6.46 -6.32
C LEU A 75 -10.85 5.47 -5.15
N PRO A 76 -11.30 4.20 -5.24
CA PRO A 76 -11.00 3.14 -4.27
C PRO A 76 -9.54 3.06 -3.81
N THR A 77 -8.58 3.37 -4.68
CA THR A 77 -7.15 3.26 -4.35
C THR A 77 -6.68 4.19 -3.24
N LEU A 78 -7.37 5.30 -3.01
CA LEU A 78 -7.07 6.19 -1.88
C LEU A 78 -7.15 5.44 -0.55
N TYR A 79 -8.12 4.53 -0.44
CA TYR A 79 -8.40 3.79 0.79
C TYR A 79 -7.38 2.69 1.06
N TYR A 80 -6.78 2.12 0.02
CA TYR A 80 -5.65 1.18 0.17
C TYR A 80 -4.35 1.88 0.63
N GLY A 81 -4.34 3.22 0.72
CA GLY A 81 -3.25 4.02 1.31
C GLY A 81 -2.79 3.52 2.67
N ILE A 82 -3.74 3.15 3.56
CA ILE A 82 -3.43 2.58 4.88
C ILE A 82 -2.54 1.34 4.79
N ILE A 83 -2.79 0.48 3.81
CA ILE A 83 -2.04 -0.76 3.63
C ILE A 83 -0.62 -0.45 3.19
N SER A 84 -0.46 0.46 2.22
CA SER A 84 0.88 0.91 1.80
C SER A 84 1.65 1.57 2.95
N ILE A 85 0.98 2.36 3.79
CA ILE A 85 1.61 2.96 4.97
C ILE A 85 2.07 1.89 5.97
N LEU A 86 1.23 0.90 6.26
CA LEU A 86 1.59 -0.22 7.13
C LEU A 86 2.77 -1.03 6.57
N ILE A 87 2.78 -1.31 5.27
CA ILE A 87 3.89 -1.98 4.57
C ILE A 87 5.18 -1.15 4.71
N GLY A 88 5.12 0.16 4.45
CA GLY A 88 6.27 1.05 4.57
C GLY A 88 6.81 1.16 6.00
N ALA A 89 5.92 1.26 6.99
CA ALA A 89 6.28 1.27 8.40
C ALA A 89 6.95 -0.05 8.81
N MET A 90 6.40 -1.18 8.39
CA MET A 90 6.97 -2.50 8.68
C MET A 90 8.31 -2.70 7.97
N ALA A 91 8.47 -2.21 6.73
CA ALA A 91 9.74 -2.22 6.01
C ALA A 91 10.85 -1.50 6.77
N ALA A 92 10.56 -0.34 7.36
CA ALA A 92 11.51 0.38 8.20
C ALA A 92 11.94 -0.45 9.42
N ILE A 93 10.99 -1.08 10.11
CA ILE A 93 11.27 -1.94 11.28
C ILE A 93 12.10 -3.17 10.86
N PHE A 94 11.74 -3.81 9.75
CA PHE A 94 12.41 -5.00 9.23
C PHE A 94 13.83 -4.70 8.77
N GLN A 95 14.07 -3.50 8.21
CA GLN A 95 15.42 -3.06 7.89
C GLN A 95 16.28 -2.93 9.14
N GLN A 96 15.76 -2.30 10.20
CA GLN A 96 16.47 -2.17 11.47
C GLN A 96 16.77 -3.55 12.08
N LYS A 97 15.82 -4.49 12.02
CA LYS A 97 16.00 -5.86 12.52
C LYS A 97 16.78 -6.78 11.57
N GLY A 98 17.22 -6.29 10.41
CA GLY A 98 18.00 -7.04 9.43
C GLY A 98 17.24 -8.21 8.78
N TYR A 99 15.93 -8.05 8.55
CA TYR A 99 15.09 -9.09 7.95
C TYR A 99 15.32 -9.30 6.44
N PHE A 100 15.89 -8.30 5.76
CA PHE A 100 16.26 -8.39 4.33
C PHE A 100 17.61 -9.09 4.06
N ARG A 101 18.26 -9.68 5.08
CA ARG A 101 19.66 -10.17 4.98
C ARG A 101 19.79 -11.67 4.68
N THR A 102 18.81 -12.48 5.07
CA THR A 102 18.91 -13.96 5.02
C THR A 102 17.63 -14.55 4.49
N LEU A 103 17.71 -15.62 3.69
CA LEU A 103 16.54 -16.20 3.02
C LEU A 103 15.34 -16.49 3.95
N PRO A 104 15.49 -17.08 5.16
CA PRO A 104 14.35 -17.31 6.04
C PRO A 104 13.65 -16.02 6.47
N LYS A 105 14.42 -14.97 6.76
CA LYS A 105 13.86 -13.66 7.14
C LYS A 105 13.23 -12.93 5.96
N ILE A 106 13.75 -13.15 4.74
CA ILE A 106 13.15 -12.64 3.51
C ILE A 106 11.80 -13.32 3.27
N ILE A 107 11.69 -14.64 3.48
CA ILE A 107 10.42 -15.36 3.39
C ILE A 107 9.41 -14.79 4.38
N VAL A 108 9.81 -14.58 5.65
CA VAL A 108 8.96 -13.91 6.65
C VAL A 108 8.56 -12.50 6.19
N THR A 109 9.47 -11.77 5.57
CA THR A 109 9.18 -10.42 5.04
C THR A 109 8.11 -10.43 3.97
N VAL A 110 8.24 -11.33 2.99
CA VAL A 110 7.27 -11.52 1.91
C VAL A 110 5.90 -11.89 2.49
N LEU A 111 5.84 -12.88 3.38
CA LEU A 111 4.57 -13.33 3.97
C LEU A 111 3.91 -12.22 4.79
N MET A 112 4.67 -11.47 5.59
CA MET A 112 4.11 -10.38 6.38
C MET A 112 3.58 -9.26 5.49
N PHE A 113 4.29 -8.89 4.42
CA PHE A 113 3.77 -7.92 3.46
C PHE A 113 2.55 -8.44 2.71
N ALA A 114 2.49 -9.73 2.38
CA ALA A 114 1.33 -10.34 1.73
C ALA A 114 0.13 -10.47 2.67
N ILE A 115 0.34 -10.60 3.98
CA ILE A 115 -0.75 -10.53 4.97
C ILE A 115 -1.31 -9.10 5.03
N LEU A 116 -0.44 -8.09 5.07
CA LEU A 116 -0.89 -6.69 5.05
C LEU A 116 -1.61 -6.36 3.74
N GLY A 117 -1.03 -6.74 2.61
CA GLY A 117 -1.62 -6.55 1.29
C GLY A 117 -2.91 -7.35 1.12
N GLY A 118 -2.81 -8.66 1.14
CA GLY A 118 -3.88 -9.53 0.67
C GLY A 118 -4.96 -9.79 1.72
N VAL A 119 -4.57 -9.99 2.98
CA VAL A 119 -5.57 -10.25 4.04
C VAL A 119 -6.26 -8.96 4.47
N LEU A 120 -5.51 -7.91 4.83
CA LEU A 120 -6.17 -6.64 5.18
C LEU A 120 -6.78 -5.96 3.96
N GLY A 121 -6.18 -6.11 2.77
CA GLY A 121 -6.74 -5.65 1.51
C GLY A 121 -8.07 -6.31 1.21
N SER A 122 -8.15 -7.64 1.20
CA SER A 122 -9.43 -8.33 0.95
C SER A 122 -10.53 -7.98 1.95
N VAL A 123 -10.18 -7.79 3.23
CA VAL A 123 -11.14 -7.30 4.23
C VAL A 123 -11.64 -5.91 3.84
N LEU A 124 -10.74 -4.98 3.51
CA LEU A 124 -11.11 -3.64 3.10
C LEU A 124 -11.95 -3.65 1.81
N THR A 125 -11.51 -4.39 0.80
CA THR A 125 -12.20 -4.59 -0.48
C THR A 125 -13.62 -5.10 -0.26
N TYR A 126 -13.79 -6.14 0.55
CA TYR A 126 -15.10 -6.74 0.78
C TYR A 126 -16.12 -5.75 1.36
N PHE A 127 -15.70 -4.89 2.28
CA PHE A 127 -16.58 -3.84 2.82
C PHE A 127 -16.76 -2.67 1.85
N LEU A 128 -15.71 -2.28 1.12
CA LEU A 128 -15.75 -1.16 0.19
C LEU A 128 -16.71 -1.41 -0.98
N TYR A 129 -16.76 -2.67 -1.45
CA TYR A 129 -17.61 -3.11 -2.56
C TYR A 129 -18.93 -3.75 -2.08
N GLY A 130 -19.39 -3.40 -0.87
CA GLY A 130 -20.72 -3.76 -0.42
C GLY A 130 -20.98 -5.26 -0.26
N TYR A 131 -19.99 -6.00 0.25
CA TYR A 131 -20.01 -7.45 0.43
C TYR A 131 -19.96 -8.26 -0.89
N ASP A 132 -19.44 -7.64 -1.95
CA ASP A 132 -19.18 -8.27 -3.24
C ASP A 132 -17.68 -8.38 -3.54
N PHE A 133 -17.35 -8.92 -4.72
CA PHE A 133 -16.00 -8.89 -5.26
C PHE A 133 -15.53 -7.45 -5.48
N GLY A 134 -14.24 -7.23 -5.24
CA GLY A 134 -13.60 -5.98 -5.64
C GLY A 134 -13.44 -5.87 -7.15
N GLU A 135 -12.83 -4.77 -7.56
CA GLU A 135 -12.32 -4.59 -8.91
C GLU A 135 -10.79 -4.68 -8.93
N GLY A 136 -10.22 -4.87 -10.12
CA GLY A 136 -8.78 -4.88 -10.32
C GLY A 136 -8.16 -6.28 -10.47
N VAL A 137 -6.87 -6.38 -10.12
CA VAL A 137 -5.99 -7.49 -10.51
C VAL A 137 -6.48 -8.86 -10.01
N SER A 138 -7.03 -8.91 -8.80
CA SER A 138 -7.44 -10.15 -8.16
C SER A 138 -8.87 -10.60 -8.42
N ALA A 139 -9.73 -9.68 -8.87
CA ALA A 139 -11.16 -9.93 -9.05
C ALA A 139 -11.46 -11.10 -9.99
N PRO A 140 -10.82 -11.25 -11.18
CA PRO A 140 -11.09 -12.38 -12.07
C PRO A 140 -10.77 -13.73 -11.42
N PHE A 141 -9.72 -13.77 -10.60
CA PHE A 141 -9.32 -14.99 -9.90
C PHE A 141 -10.28 -15.31 -8.74
N ALA A 142 -10.72 -14.29 -7.99
CA ALA A 142 -11.73 -14.44 -6.94
C ALA A 142 -13.08 -14.96 -7.50
N ILE A 143 -13.53 -14.40 -8.62
CA ILE A 143 -14.76 -14.85 -9.31
C ILE A 143 -14.59 -16.32 -9.75
N GLY A 144 -13.46 -16.65 -10.38
CA GLY A 144 -13.17 -18.03 -10.80
C GLY A 144 -13.20 -19.02 -9.64
N ILE A 145 -12.61 -18.68 -8.49
CA ILE A 145 -12.65 -19.50 -7.27
C ILE A 145 -14.10 -19.69 -6.78
N HIS A 146 -14.90 -18.63 -6.77
CA HIS A 146 -16.30 -18.72 -6.36
C HIS A 146 -17.12 -19.63 -7.27
N GLU A 147 -17.03 -19.43 -8.58
CA GLU A 147 -17.81 -20.17 -9.57
C GLU A 147 -17.44 -21.66 -9.62
N HIS A 148 -16.15 -21.99 -9.48
CA HIS A 148 -15.68 -23.36 -9.68
C HIS A 148 -15.55 -24.15 -8.37
N LEU A 149 -15.30 -23.50 -7.24
CA LEU A 149 -15.11 -24.16 -5.94
C LEU A 149 -16.29 -23.93 -4.98
N GLY A 150 -17.25 -23.06 -5.33
CA GLY A 150 -18.45 -22.79 -4.53
C GLY A 150 -18.17 -22.10 -3.19
N LEU A 151 -16.97 -21.53 -3.01
CA LEU A 151 -16.61 -20.81 -1.79
C LEU A 151 -17.39 -19.49 -1.68
N SER A 152 -17.57 -18.95 -0.47
CA SER A 152 -18.23 -17.65 -0.29
C SER A 152 -17.46 -16.54 -1.00
N LYS A 153 -18.12 -15.46 -1.43
CA LYS A 153 -17.48 -14.31 -2.10
C LYS A 153 -16.29 -13.76 -1.28
N PHE A 154 -16.48 -13.62 0.04
CA PHE A 154 -15.41 -13.19 0.95
C PHE A 154 -14.22 -14.15 0.95
N THR A 155 -14.46 -15.45 1.11
CA THR A 155 -13.39 -16.45 1.12
C THR A 155 -12.65 -16.50 -0.21
N SER A 156 -13.38 -16.41 -1.33
CA SER A 156 -12.79 -16.39 -2.66
C SER A 156 -11.92 -15.16 -2.89
N GLN A 157 -12.40 -13.97 -2.49
CA GLN A 157 -11.64 -12.73 -2.53
C GLN A 157 -10.38 -12.81 -1.66
N LEU A 158 -10.52 -13.28 -0.41
CA LEU A 158 -9.42 -13.44 0.53
C LEU A 158 -8.31 -14.36 -0.01
N VAL A 159 -8.69 -15.51 -0.58
CA VAL A 159 -7.73 -16.47 -1.15
C VAL A 159 -7.06 -15.89 -2.38
N ALA A 160 -7.83 -15.25 -3.27
CA ALA A 160 -7.30 -14.64 -4.48
C ALA A 160 -6.30 -13.52 -4.18
N ASP A 161 -6.70 -12.57 -3.33
CA ASP A 161 -5.86 -11.45 -2.91
C ASP A 161 -4.59 -11.97 -2.23
N PHE A 162 -4.69 -12.90 -1.29
CA PHE A 162 -3.52 -13.44 -0.60
C PHE A 162 -2.53 -14.12 -1.55
N ILE A 163 -3.00 -14.95 -2.49
CA ILE A 163 -2.12 -15.64 -3.45
C ILE A 163 -1.42 -14.62 -4.36
N ILE A 164 -2.17 -13.66 -4.92
CA ILE A 164 -1.63 -12.65 -5.80
C ILE A 164 -0.63 -11.77 -5.05
N ASP A 165 -0.93 -11.38 -3.81
CA ASP A 165 -0.01 -10.59 -3.00
C ASP A 165 1.26 -11.36 -2.61
N VAL A 166 1.17 -12.67 -2.34
CA VAL A 166 2.38 -13.47 -2.12
C VAL A 166 3.28 -13.43 -3.36
N ILE A 167 2.71 -13.65 -4.56
CA ILE A 167 3.45 -13.60 -5.82
C ILE A 167 4.05 -12.21 -6.04
N ASP A 168 3.24 -11.16 -5.90
CA ASP A 168 3.66 -9.76 -6.01
C ASP A 168 4.82 -9.44 -5.07
N LYS A 169 4.69 -9.78 -3.78
CA LYS A 169 5.68 -9.43 -2.76
C LYS A 169 6.98 -10.21 -2.93
N ILE A 170 6.99 -11.38 -3.58
CA ILE A 170 8.24 -12.04 -4.00
C ILE A 170 9.00 -11.16 -4.99
N PHE A 171 8.35 -10.67 -6.04
CA PHE A 171 8.97 -9.83 -7.06
C PHE A 171 9.39 -8.46 -6.51
N VAL A 172 8.51 -7.83 -5.73
CA VAL A 172 8.76 -6.53 -5.10
C VAL A 172 9.96 -6.62 -4.15
N VAL A 173 9.96 -7.56 -3.20
CA VAL A 173 11.04 -7.68 -2.20
C VAL A 173 12.36 -8.03 -2.87
N ALA A 174 12.37 -8.90 -3.88
CA ALA A 174 13.58 -9.19 -4.65
C ALA A 174 14.14 -7.93 -5.33
N THR A 175 13.28 -7.17 -6.00
CA THR A 175 13.66 -5.92 -6.69
C THR A 175 14.20 -4.88 -5.72
N VAL A 176 13.54 -4.73 -4.57
CA VAL A 176 13.96 -3.83 -3.50
C VAL A 176 15.33 -4.21 -2.96
N ILE A 177 15.58 -5.50 -2.67
CA ILE A 177 16.87 -5.97 -2.16
C ILE A 177 17.99 -5.67 -3.17
N ILE A 178 17.78 -6.00 -4.45
CA ILE A 178 18.77 -5.73 -5.51
C ILE A 178 19.05 -4.24 -5.61
N THR A 179 18.00 -3.42 -5.66
CA THR A 179 18.12 -1.95 -5.76
C THR A 179 18.84 -1.39 -4.55
N TYR A 180 18.46 -1.80 -3.33
CA TYR A 180 19.10 -1.36 -2.10
C TYR A 180 20.60 -1.70 -2.08
N HIS A 181 21.00 -2.88 -2.53
CA HIS A 181 22.42 -3.25 -2.57
C HIS A 181 23.23 -2.40 -3.55
N LYS A 182 22.64 -1.99 -4.68
CA LYS A 182 23.29 -1.13 -5.67
C LYS A 182 23.47 0.32 -5.21
N ILE A 183 22.71 0.80 -4.23
CA ILE A 183 22.83 2.17 -3.73
C ILE A 183 24.15 2.33 -2.93
N PRO A 184 24.99 3.33 -3.25
CA PRO A 184 26.23 3.62 -2.53
C PRO A 184 26.01 3.91 -1.04
N LEU A 185 26.98 3.49 -0.20
CA LEU A 185 26.91 3.66 1.25
C LEU A 185 26.78 5.13 1.69
N HIS A 186 27.43 6.06 0.97
CA HIS A 186 27.34 7.49 1.28
C HIS A 186 25.91 8.04 1.10
N ILE A 187 25.13 7.52 0.14
CA ILE A 187 23.73 7.93 -0.06
C ILE A 187 22.87 7.35 1.07
N LYS A 188 23.03 6.05 1.37
CA LYS A 188 22.30 5.37 2.46
C LYS A 188 22.46 6.11 3.78
N THR A 189 23.70 6.45 4.14
CA THR A 189 24.03 7.16 5.38
C THR A 189 23.50 8.59 5.43
N HIS A 190 23.46 9.31 4.30
CA HIS A 190 22.83 10.63 4.26
C HIS A 190 21.32 10.54 4.43
N CYS A 191 20.65 9.67 3.67
CA CYS A 191 19.20 9.45 3.80
C CYS A 191 18.82 9.06 5.23
N SER A 192 19.56 8.13 5.83
CA SER A 192 19.26 7.67 7.19
C SER A 192 19.48 8.78 8.22
N ARG A 193 20.56 9.57 8.10
CA ARG A 193 20.84 10.71 9.00
C ARG A 193 19.76 11.78 8.93
N VAL A 194 19.31 12.13 7.73
CA VAL A 194 18.32 13.19 7.50
C VAL A 194 17.01 12.90 8.25
N PHE A 195 16.58 11.64 8.25
CA PHE A 195 15.36 11.20 8.93
C PHE A 195 15.61 10.67 10.36
N LEU A 196 16.82 10.83 10.89
CA LEU A 196 17.21 10.29 12.21
C LEU A 196 16.91 8.79 12.34
N PHE A 197 17.10 8.07 11.25
CA PHE A 197 16.90 6.64 11.13
C PHE A 197 18.27 5.95 11.21
N ASP A 198 18.41 5.00 12.15
CA ASP A 198 19.59 4.15 12.24
C ASP A 198 19.24 2.75 11.72
N PRO A 199 19.78 2.33 10.55
CA PRO A 199 19.54 1.01 10.00
C PRO A 199 20.38 -0.09 10.66
N ASN A 200 21.29 0.25 11.59
CA ASN A 200 22.13 -0.74 12.27
C ASN A 200 21.49 -1.21 13.59
N PRO A 201 21.12 -2.51 13.72
CA PRO A 201 20.51 -3.03 14.95
C PRO A 201 21.42 -2.93 16.18
N VAL A 202 22.75 -2.99 16.01
CA VAL A 202 23.71 -2.97 17.14
C VAL A 202 23.80 -1.58 17.76
N ALA A 203 23.80 -0.53 16.94
CA ALA A 203 23.88 0.86 17.41
C ALA A 203 22.64 1.32 18.21
N GLN A 204 21.52 0.61 18.08
CA GLN A 204 20.29 0.89 18.84
C GLN A 204 20.36 0.34 20.26
N LEU A 205 20.94 -0.84 20.47
CA LEU A 205 21.12 -1.45 21.80
C LEU A 205 22.01 -0.58 22.69
N GLU A 206 22.94 0.17 22.10
CA GLU A 206 23.86 1.07 22.81
C GLU A 206 23.27 2.46 23.10
N ALA A 207 22.19 2.88 22.41
CA ALA A 207 21.72 4.27 22.40
C ALA A 207 20.53 4.57 23.34
N ASP A 208 20.10 3.60 24.16
CA ASP A 208 18.81 3.62 24.87
C ASP A 208 18.73 4.65 26.04
N GLY A 209 19.83 5.32 26.40
CA GLY A 209 19.88 6.19 27.59
C GLY A 209 19.55 7.69 27.38
N THR A 210 19.73 8.27 26.18
CA THR A 210 19.74 9.75 26.03
C THR A 210 18.98 10.29 24.81
N ARG A 211 18.60 9.44 23.84
CA ARG A 211 17.89 9.86 22.60
C ARG A 211 16.35 9.97 22.72
N ALA A 212 15.79 9.64 23.88
CA ALA A 212 14.35 9.46 24.10
C ALA A 212 13.46 10.70 23.82
N ILE A 213 14.00 11.92 23.89
CA ILE A 213 13.19 13.16 23.87
C ILE A 213 12.83 13.60 22.43
N LYS A 214 13.70 13.42 21.43
CA LYS A 214 13.44 13.88 20.03
C LYS A 214 12.55 12.93 19.21
N HIS A 215 12.57 11.62 19.47
CA HIS A 215 11.66 10.66 18.82
C HIS A 215 10.18 10.87 19.18
N SER A 216 9.90 11.61 20.26
CA SER A 216 8.56 11.92 20.75
C SER A 216 7.65 12.56 19.69
N LEU A 217 8.14 13.58 18.96
CA LEU A 217 7.32 14.29 17.96
C LEU A 217 7.10 13.48 16.69
N LEU A 218 8.15 12.85 16.16
CA LEU A 218 8.05 12.07 14.92
C LEU A 218 7.19 10.82 15.12
N ARG A 219 7.31 10.15 16.28
CA ARG A 219 6.41 9.05 16.67
C ARG A 219 4.97 9.52 16.80
N ARG A 220 4.71 10.70 17.38
CA ARG A 220 3.35 11.26 17.46
C ARG A 220 2.77 11.53 16.07
N VAL A 221 3.54 12.11 15.15
CA VAL A 221 3.07 12.35 13.77
C VAL A 221 2.75 11.04 13.07
N VAL A 222 3.63 10.04 13.13
CA VAL A 222 3.39 8.72 12.53
C VAL A 222 2.15 8.06 13.13
N VAL A 223 1.99 8.09 14.46
CA VAL A 223 0.80 7.55 15.13
C VAL A 223 -0.46 8.29 14.67
N ILE A 224 -0.43 9.62 14.60
CA ILE A 224 -1.57 10.44 14.15
C ILE A 224 -1.95 10.07 12.72
N VAL A 225 -0.98 9.93 11.79
CA VAL A 225 -1.25 9.55 10.40
C VAL A 225 -1.85 8.15 10.32
N ILE A 226 -1.28 7.17 11.02
CA ILE A 226 -1.82 5.80 11.05
C ILE A 226 -3.24 5.79 11.60
N THR A 227 -3.51 6.48 12.72
CA THR A 227 -4.87 6.57 13.25
C THR A 227 -5.83 7.32 12.33
N ALA A 228 -5.37 8.40 11.68
CA ALA A 228 -6.18 9.14 10.73
C ALA A 228 -6.55 8.27 9.52
N GLU A 229 -5.64 7.44 9.04
CA GLU A 229 -5.91 6.52 7.95
C GLU A 229 -6.81 5.35 8.35
N ILE A 230 -6.69 4.84 9.58
CA ILE A 230 -7.64 3.84 10.10
C ILE A 230 -9.05 4.44 10.13
N LEU A 231 -9.19 5.67 10.62
CA LEU A 231 -10.47 6.38 10.63
C LEU A 231 -11.00 6.64 9.20
N LEU A 232 -10.13 7.03 8.28
CA LEU A 232 -10.48 7.20 6.86
C LEU A 232 -10.89 5.88 6.23
N GLY A 233 -10.22 4.77 6.51
CA GLY A 233 -10.58 3.44 6.03
C GLY A 233 -11.95 2.99 6.53
N VAL A 234 -12.28 3.25 7.80
CA VAL A 234 -13.63 2.98 8.33
C VAL A 234 -14.68 3.86 7.65
N LEU A 235 -14.42 5.16 7.51
CA LEU A 235 -15.31 6.08 6.82
C LEU A 235 -15.52 5.65 5.36
N ALA A 236 -14.43 5.23 4.70
CA ALA A 236 -14.41 4.76 3.33
C ALA A 236 -15.25 3.50 3.13
N SER A 237 -15.13 2.53 4.02
CA SER A 237 -15.98 1.34 4.00
C SER A 237 -17.46 1.72 4.12
N ILE A 238 -17.80 2.69 4.97
CA ILE A 238 -19.18 3.18 5.11
C ILE A 238 -19.63 3.89 3.83
N THR A 239 -18.84 4.83 3.29
CA THR A 239 -19.21 5.57 2.09
C THR A 239 -19.25 4.69 0.85
N GLY A 240 -18.30 3.76 0.71
CA GLY A 240 -18.25 2.78 -0.36
C GLY A 240 -19.47 1.87 -0.33
N PHE A 241 -19.86 1.38 0.85
CA PHE A 241 -21.10 0.63 1.02
C PHE A 241 -22.33 1.44 0.55
N VAL A 242 -22.45 2.72 0.94
CA VAL A 242 -23.58 3.57 0.55
C VAL A 242 -23.58 3.84 -0.96
N LEU A 243 -22.43 4.15 -1.55
CA LEU A 243 -22.29 4.42 -2.99
C LEU A 243 -22.58 3.17 -3.82
N TYR A 244 -22.01 2.03 -3.44
CA TYR A 244 -22.26 0.76 -4.09
C TYR A 244 -23.75 0.41 -4.06
N ARG A 245 -24.41 0.61 -2.91
CA ARG A 245 -25.85 0.40 -2.79
C ARG A 245 -26.66 1.32 -3.71
N GLN A 246 -26.27 2.59 -3.82
CA GLN A 246 -26.93 3.55 -4.72
C GLN A 246 -26.76 3.16 -6.18
N GLN A 247 -25.53 2.87 -6.63
CA GLN A 247 -25.25 2.45 -8.00
C GLN A 247 -25.94 1.13 -8.37
N SER A 248 -25.99 0.18 -7.42
CA SER A 248 -26.71 -1.08 -7.62
C SER A 248 -28.19 -0.83 -7.87
N ILE A 249 -28.85 0.01 -7.05
CA ILE A 249 -30.26 0.36 -7.22
C ILE A 249 -30.50 1.06 -8.55
N GLU A 250 -29.67 2.04 -8.91
CA GLU A 250 -29.79 2.79 -10.16
C GLU A 250 -29.67 1.86 -11.38
N LYS A 251 -28.65 1.00 -11.39
CA LYS A 251 -28.44 0.02 -12.47
C LYS A 251 -29.62 -0.95 -12.61
N PHE A 252 -30.17 -1.46 -11.51
CA PHE A 252 -31.36 -2.32 -11.57
C PHE A 252 -32.60 -1.56 -12.06
N THR A 253 -32.72 -0.28 -11.72
CA THR A 253 -33.81 0.59 -12.16
C THR A 253 -33.71 0.85 -13.66
N ASP A 254 -32.51 1.13 -14.18
CA ASP A 254 -32.27 1.33 -15.62
C ASP A 254 -32.55 0.05 -16.43
N ILE A 255 -32.13 -1.12 -15.93
CA ILE A 255 -32.44 -2.41 -16.56
C ILE A 255 -33.95 -2.63 -16.60
N ALA A 256 -34.66 -2.34 -15.49
CA ALA A 256 -36.11 -2.48 -15.43
C ALA A 256 -36.82 -1.54 -16.42
N HIS A 257 -36.37 -0.29 -16.55
CA HIS A 257 -36.88 0.66 -17.54
C HIS A 257 -36.62 0.19 -18.97
N GLY A 258 -35.40 -0.23 -19.29
CA GLY A 258 -35.06 -0.75 -20.61
C GLY A 258 -35.84 -2.00 -21.00
N LEU A 259 -36.07 -2.92 -20.04
CA LEU A 259 -36.93 -4.08 -20.25
C LEU A 259 -38.40 -3.69 -20.48
N THR A 260 -38.90 -2.70 -19.73
CA THR A 260 -40.28 -2.21 -19.88
C THR A 260 -40.49 -1.53 -21.23
N GLU A 261 -39.52 -0.71 -21.68
CA GLU A 261 -39.53 -0.07 -22.98
C GLU A 261 -39.51 -1.10 -24.12
N ALA A 262 -38.60 -2.08 -24.05
CA ALA A 262 -38.54 -3.17 -25.01
C ALA A 262 -39.84 -3.99 -25.06
N ALA A 263 -40.45 -4.26 -23.89
CA ALA A 263 -41.73 -4.96 -23.82
C ALA A 263 -42.88 -4.14 -24.43
N SER A 264 -42.92 -2.82 -24.21
CA SER A 264 -43.95 -1.97 -24.84
C SER A 264 -43.85 -1.97 -26.36
N VAL A 265 -42.65 -1.88 -26.91
CA VAL A 265 -42.43 -1.93 -28.37
C VAL A 265 -42.88 -3.27 -28.95
N ALA A 266 -42.66 -4.38 -28.26
CA ALA A 266 -43.04 -5.72 -28.72
C ALA A 266 -44.55 -6.00 -28.65
N VAL A 267 -45.30 -5.30 -27.79
CA VAL A 267 -46.75 -5.44 -27.67
C VAL A 267 -47.49 -4.55 -28.70
N ASP A 268 -46.89 -3.43 -29.08
CA ASP A 268 -47.45 -2.49 -30.06
C ASP A 268 -47.20 -2.89 -31.54
N THR A 269 -46.43 -3.96 -31.79
CA THR A 269 -46.22 -4.60 -33.11
C THR A 269 -47.12 -5.81 -33.33
#